data_AF-A0A843VQF6-F1
#
_entry.id   AF-A0A843VQF6-F1
#
_cell.length_a   1.000
_cell.length_b   1.000
_cell.length_c   1.000
_cell.angle_alpha   90.00
_cell.angle_beta   90.00
_cell.angle_gamma   90.00
#
_symmetry.space_group_name_H-M   'P 1'
#
loop_
_entity.id
_entity.type
_entity.pdbx_description
1 polymer ?
#
loop_
_entity_poly.entity_id
_entity_poly.type
_entity_poly.pdbx_seq_one_letter_code
_entity_poly.pdbx_strand_id
1 'polypeptide(L)'
;MVRRDYDFVDLEGMPANMTIITHFCYESLKKKVRDWRFWLKTHYYINGVPDEIVMKAPDKRITQKNWELLLKYWERDGKILEPERNKRNREEDRATHTFAAKSIARHNHDEREKMGVDYTTLGSYLKAHQTKNGDYPDEYTCTMCFSKGIMGDMREAVHWDGPKLL
;
A
#
# COMPACT_ATOMS: atom_id res chain seq x y z
N MET A 1 -15.49 -5.80 12.34
CA MET A 1 -15.34 -5.16 11.01
C MET A 1 -15.06 -6.27 10.01
N VAL A 2 -16.08 -6.71 9.28
CA VAL A 2 -15.94 -7.79 8.29
C VAL A 2 -15.07 -7.26 7.16
N ARG A 3 -13.79 -7.68 7.10
CA ARG A 3 -13.04 -7.64 5.85
C ARG A 3 -13.82 -8.57 4.92
N ARG A 4 -14.54 -8.00 3.95
CA ARG A 4 -14.96 -8.81 2.81
C ARG A 4 -13.71 -9.05 2.01
N ASP A 5 -13.00 -10.10 2.37
CA ASP A 5 -12.05 -10.75 1.50
C ASP A 5 -12.89 -11.22 0.31
N TYR A 6 -12.83 -10.45 -0.79
CA TYR A 6 -13.34 -10.92 -2.06
C TYR A 6 -12.30 -11.90 -2.60
N ASP A 7 -12.31 -13.12 -2.03
CA ASP A 7 -11.63 -14.29 -2.58
C ASP A 7 -12.39 -14.69 -3.86
N PHE A 8 -12.20 -13.93 -4.93
CA PHE A 8 -13.01 -14.07 -6.16
C PHE A 8 -12.21 -14.50 -7.38
N VAL A 9 -11.02 -15.08 -7.17
CA VAL A 9 -10.40 -15.93 -8.18
C VAL A 9 -9.82 -17.12 -7.45
N ASP A 10 -10.49 -18.27 -7.54
CA ASP A 10 -9.86 -19.54 -7.21
C ASP A 10 -8.77 -19.78 -8.27
N LEU A 11 -7.53 -19.53 -7.88
CA LEU A 11 -6.36 -19.59 -8.75
C LEU A 11 -5.76 -21.01 -8.79
N GLU A 12 -6.38 -21.97 -8.09
CA GLU A 12 -5.95 -23.36 -8.11
C GLU A 12 -6.03 -23.93 -9.53
N GLY A 13 -4.90 -24.47 -10.00
CA GLY A 13 -4.79 -25.10 -11.31
C GLY A 13 -4.57 -24.16 -12.51
N MET A 14 -4.52 -22.84 -12.33
CA MET A 14 -4.15 -21.92 -13.42
C MET A 14 -2.63 -21.91 -13.66
N PRO A 15 -2.18 -21.82 -14.92
CA PRO A 15 -0.75 -21.66 -15.20
C PRO A 15 -0.26 -20.32 -14.65
N ALA A 16 0.96 -20.31 -14.08
CA ALA A 16 1.49 -19.21 -13.27
C ALA A 16 1.45 -17.82 -13.98
N ASN A 17 1.64 -17.79 -15.30
CA ASN A 17 1.52 -16.57 -16.10
C ASN A 17 0.10 -15.99 -16.07
N MET A 18 -0.93 -16.83 -16.12
CA MET A 18 -2.33 -16.42 -16.08
C MET A 18 -2.69 -15.88 -14.70
N THR A 19 -2.15 -16.47 -13.64
CA THR A 19 -2.31 -15.98 -12.26
C THR A 19 -1.72 -14.57 -12.10
N ILE A 20 -0.50 -14.34 -12.61
CA ILE A 20 0.15 -13.03 -12.56
C ILE A 20 -0.66 -11.98 -13.33
N ILE A 21 -1.10 -12.30 -14.55
CA ILE A 21 -1.91 -11.39 -15.38
C ILE A 21 -3.23 -11.06 -14.70
N THR A 22 -3.92 -12.07 -14.16
CA THR A 22 -5.21 -11.90 -13.49
C THR A 22 -5.07 -11.02 -12.25
N HIS A 23 -4.05 -11.27 -11.42
CA HIS A 23 -3.74 -10.44 -10.27
C HIS A 23 -3.46 -8.98 -10.67
N PHE A 24 -2.63 -8.76 -11.70
CA PHE A 24 -2.32 -7.43 -12.19
C PHE A 24 -3.56 -6.67 -12.69
N CYS A 25 -4.40 -7.34 -13.49
CA CYS A 25 -5.65 -6.78 -13.98
C CYS A 25 -6.60 -6.41 -12.84
N TYR A 26 -6.68 -7.28 -11.83
CA TYR A 26 -7.54 -7.08 -10.66
C TYR A 26 -7.09 -5.89 -9.81
N GLU A 27 -5.80 -5.79 -9.49
CA GLU A 27 -5.24 -4.65 -8.75
C GLU A 27 -5.39 -3.33 -9.53
N SER A 28 -5.23 -3.39 -10.86
CA SER A 28 -5.47 -2.24 -11.74
C SER A 28 -6.93 -1.77 -11.70
N LEU A 29 -7.88 -2.71 -11.75
CA LEU A 29 -9.31 -2.41 -11.65
C LEU A 29 -9.69 -1.87 -10.27
N LYS A 30 -9.19 -2.49 -9.18
CA LYS A 30 -9.37 -1.99 -7.82
C LYS A 30 -8.92 -0.54 -7.69
N LYS A 31 -7.75 -0.20 -8.23
CA LYS A 31 -7.24 1.17 -8.24
C LYS A 31 -8.19 2.11 -8.99
N LYS A 32 -8.61 1.76 -10.21
CA LYS A 32 -9.55 2.58 -11.00
C LYS A 32 -10.87 2.81 -10.27
N VAL A 33 -11.43 1.78 -9.63
CA VAL A 33 -12.67 1.89 -8.83
C VAL A 33 -12.46 2.80 -7.63
N ARG A 34 -11.34 2.69 -6.92
CA ARG A 34 -11.02 3.56 -5.79
C ARG A 34 -10.86 5.02 -6.23
N ASP A 35 -10.13 5.25 -7.31
CA ASP A 35 -9.89 6.59 -7.85
C ASP A 35 -11.21 7.23 -8.34
N TRP A 36 -12.09 6.45 -8.98
CA TRP A 36 -13.43 6.90 -9.37
C TRP A 36 -14.32 7.24 -8.18
N ARG A 37 -14.31 6.43 -7.11
CA ARG A 37 -15.04 6.76 -5.87
C ARG A 37 -14.50 8.03 -5.22
N PHE A 38 -13.18 8.23 -5.22
CA PHE A 38 -12.59 9.47 -4.72
C PHE A 38 -13.05 10.68 -5.55
N TRP A 39 -13.04 10.57 -6.88
CA TRP A 39 -13.56 11.60 -7.77
C TRP A 39 -15.03 11.92 -7.46
N LEU A 40 -15.90 10.91 -7.32
CA LEU A 40 -17.29 11.10 -6.93
C LEU A 40 -17.42 11.84 -5.59
N LYS A 41 -16.61 11.47 -4.60
CA LYS A 41 -16.59 12.15 -3.30
C LYS A 41 -16.22 13.62 -3.46
N THR A 42 -15.14 13.92 -4.17
CA THR A 42 -14.65 15.29 -4.33
C THR A 42 -15.64 16.19 -5.08
N HIS A 43 -16.37 15.66 -6.05
CA HIS A 43 -17.26 16.45 -6.91
C HIS A 43 -18.70 16.54 -6.41
N TYR A 44 -19.20 15.52 -5.69
CA TYR A 44 -20.62 15.42 -5.35
C TYR A 44 -20.89 15.23 -3.86
N TYR A 45 -19.86 15.02 -3.04
CA TYR A 45 -20.01 14.91 -1.59
C TYR A 45 -19.44 16.15 -0.90
N ILE A 46 -20.35 17.01 -0.42
CA ILE A 46 -20.02 18.13 0.44
C ILE A 46 -20.05 17.62 1.89
N ASN A 47 -18.91 17.67 2.58
CA ASN A 47 -18.83 17.27 3.99
C ASN A 47 -19.83 18.11 4.81
N GLY A 48 -20.77 17.44 5.49
CA GLY A 48 -21.61 18.06 6.52
C GLY A 48 -22.97 18.59 6.06
N VAL A 49 -23.46 18.26 4.86
CA VAL A 49 -24.81 18.70 4.43
C VAL A 49 -25.69 17.50 4.06
N PRO A 50 -26.82 17.29 4.75
CA PRO A 50 -27.90 16.44 4.26
C PRO A 50 -28.71 17.24 3.24
N ASP A 51 -28.15 17.38 2.03
CA ASP A 51 -28.88 17.98 0.92
C ASP A 51 -29.61 16.88 0.15
N GLU A 52 -30.88 17.10 -0.17
CA GLU A 52 -31.64 16.22 -1.08
C GLU A 52 -30.93 16.03 -2.43
N ILE A 53 -30.08 17.00 -2.80
CA ILE A 53 -29.21 16.96 -3.97
C ILE A 53 -28.12 15.89 -3.81
N VAL A 54 -27.50 15.77 -2.63
CA VAL A 54 -26.49 14.75 -2.34
C VAL A 54 -27.12 13.36 -2.30
N MET A 55 -28.40 13.22 -1.94
CA MET A 55 -29.06 11.92 -1.90
C MET A 55 -29.31 11.32 -3.29
N LYS A 56 -29.39 12.12 -4.35
CA LYS A 56 -29.62 11.62 -5.71
C LYS A 56 -28.31 11.19 -6.38
N ALA A 57 -28.33 10.03 -7.04
CA ALA A 57 -27.19 9.55 -7.82
C ALA A 57 -26.76 10.61 -8.86
N PRO A 58 -25.51 11.10 -8.80
CA PRO A 58 -25.07 12.21 -9.64
C PRO A 58 -24.69 11.80 -11.06
N ASP A 59 -24.48 10.49 -11.30
CA ASP A 59 -23.98 9.96 -12.56
C ASP A 59 -24.77 8.72 -12.98
N LYS A 60 -25.15 8.66 -14.27
CA LYS A 60 -25.89 7.53 -14.86
C LYS A 60 -25.19 6.17 -14.73
N ARG A 61 -23.88 6.16 -14.51
CA ARG A 61 -23.06 4.95 -14.33
C ARG A 61 -23.21 4.35 -12.92
N ILE A 62 -23.74 5.11 -11.96
CA ILE A 62 -24.01 4.63 -10.60
C ILE A 62 -25.50 4.53 -10.36
N THR A 63 -25.94 3.38 -9.86
CA THR A 63 -27.33 3.22 -9.43
C THR A 63 -27.56 3.95 -8.12
N GLN A 64 -28.79 4.39 -7.89
CA GLN A 64 -29.21 5.04 -6.65
C GLN A 64 -28.82 4.21 -5.40
N LYS A 65 -29.06 2.90 -5.44
CA LYS A 65 -28.67 1.97 -4.36
C LYS A 65 -27.16 1.97 -4.09
N ASN A 66 -26.33 1.96 -5.13
CA ASN A 66 -24.87 1.97 -4.98
C ASN A 66 -24.37 3.31 -4.45
N TRP A 67 -25.04 4.41 -4.83
CA TRP A 67 -24.72 5.75 -4.34
C TRP A 67 -25.01 5.88 -2.83
N GLU A 68 -26.18 5.43 -2.37
CA GLU A 68 -26.52 5.41 -0.94
C GLU A 68 -25.52 4.59 -0.11
N LEU A 69 -25.05 3.46 -0.65
CA LEU A 69 -24.01 2.67 0.00
C LEU A 69 -22.67 3.41 0.09
N LEU A 70 -22.31 4.21 -0.92
CA LEU A 70 -21.10 5.04 -0.89
C LEU A 70 -21.21 6.17 0.12
N LEU A 71 -22.36 6.85 0.21
CA LEU A 71 -22.60 7.89 1.21
C LEU A 71 -22.43 7.34 2.63
N LYS A 72 -23.13 6.24 2.95
CA LYS A 72 -22.99 5.55 4.25
C LYS A 72 -21.55 5.10 4.53
N TYR A 73 -20.82 4.69 3.49
CA TYR A 73 -19.42 4.30 3.64
C TYR A 73 -18.52 5.50 3.98
N TRP A 74 -18.75 6.67 3.37
CA TRP A 74 -17.96 7.88 3.65
C TRP A 74 -18.28 8.53 4.99
N GLU A 75 -19.52 8.41 5.45
CA GLU A 75 -19.97 8.94 6.75
C GLU A 75 -19.53 8.09 7.95
N ARG A 76 -19.05 6.87 7.71
CA ARG A 76 -18.55 6.01 8.79
C ARG A 76 -17.36 6.69 9.50
N ASP A 77 -17.39 6.80 10.82
CA ASP A 77 -16.37 7.48 11.66
C ASP A 77 -14.92 7.17 11.26
N GLY A 78 -14.60 5.90 11.01
CA GLY A 78 -13.25 5.48 10.62
C GLY A 78 -12.78 6.06 9.26
N LYS A 79 -13.70 6.42 8.36
CA LYS A 79 -13.42 7.03 7.05
C LYS A 79 -13.32 8.54 7.10
N ILE A 80 -13.91 9.17 8.11
CA ILE A 80 -13.74 10.58 8.41
C ILE A 80 -12.35 10.83 9.01
N LEU A 81 -11.87 9.92 9.86
CA LEU A 81 -10.57 10.04 10.55
C LEU A 81 -9.37 9.53 9.73
N GLU A 82 -9.60 8.71 8.71
CA GLU A 82 -8.56 8.13 7.85
C GLU A 82 -7.65 9.16 7.17
N PRO A 83 -8.17 10.26 6.57
CA PRO A 83 -7.34 11.28 5.94
C PRO A 83 -6.37 11.93 6.92
N GLU A 84 -6.83 12.31 8.11
CA GLU A 84 -5.98 12.93 9.15
C GLU A 84 -4.92 11.95 9.66
N ARG A 85 -5.30 10.68 9.88
CA ARG A 85 -4.31 9.65 10.23
C ARG A 85 -3.28 9.45 9.12
N ASN A 86 -3.71 9.37 7.87
CA ASN A 86 -2.81 9.19 6.73
C ASN A 86 -1.91 10.41 6.49
N LYS A 87 -2.39 11.61 6.86
CA LYS A 87 -1.60 12.84 6.83
C LYS A 87 -0.52 12.79 7.91
N ARG A 88 -0.89 12.52 9.18
CA ARG A 88 0.07 12.33 10.28
C ARG A 88 1.10 11.26 9.96
N ASN A 89 0.67 10.09 9.47
CA ASN A 89 1.59 9.02 9.08
C ASN A 89 2.59 9.46 8.00
N ARG A 90 2.20 10.32 7.05
CA ARG A 90 3.13 10.86 6.03
C ARG A 90 4.06 11.93 6.59
N GLU A 91 3.60 12.72 7.55
CA GLU A 91 4.43 13.71 8.25
C GLU A 91 5.45 13.03 9.18
N GLU A 92 5.09 11.86 9.74
CA GLU A 92 5.95 11.03 10.59
C GLU A 92 6.91 10.13 9.79
N ASP A 93 6.59 9.78 8.54
CA ASP A 93 7.44 8.93 7.70
C ASP A 93 8.67 9.70 7.22
N ARG A 94 9.81 9.44 7.87
CA ARG A 94 11.11 10.06 7.56
C ARG A 94 12.03 9.14 6.75
N ALA A 95 11.57 7.94 6.41
CA ALA A 95 12.41 6.96 5.72
C ALA A 95 12.66 7.40 4.28
N THR A 96 13.86 7.94 4.04
CA THR A 96 14.22 8.42 2.71
C THR A 96 14.65 7.25 1.84
N HIS A 97 13.99 7.06 0.70
CA HIS A 97 14.35 6.05 -0.28
C HIS A 97 15.63 6.45 -1.05
N THR A 98 16.65 5.59 -1.06
CA THR A 98 18.00 5.89 -1.57
C THR A 98 18.37 5.21 -2.89
N PHE A 99 17.46 4.55 -3.63
CA PHE A 99 17.80 3.96 -4.96
C PHE A 99 18.14 4.99 -6.05
N ALA A 100 18.16 6.28 -5.73
CA ALA A 100 18.44 7.35 -6.69
C ALA A 100 17.56 7.19 -7.95
N ALA A 101 18.15 7.34 -9.15
CA ALA A 101 17.44 7.27 -10.42
C ALA A 101 17.15 5.85 -10.93
N LYS A 102 17.52 4.78 -10.19
CA LYS A 102 17.29 3.40 -10.64
C LYS A 102 15.92 2.91 -10.18
N SER A 103 15.21 2.22 -11.07
CA SER A 103 14.00 1.49 -10.69
C SER A 103 14.34 0.25 -9.86
N ILE A 104 13.41 -0.16 -9.00
CA ILE A 104 13.55 -1.38 -8.18
C ILE A 104 13.77 -2.61 -9.08
N ALA A 105 13.08 -2.69 -10.23
CA ALA A 105 13.26 -3.78 -11.19
C ALA A 105 14.70 -3.84 -11.73
N ARG A 106 15.28 -2.68 -12.07
CA ARG A 106 16.66 -2.61 -12.54
C ARG A 106 17.65 -2.96 -11.44
N HIS A 107 17.39 -2.48 -10.21
CA HIS A 107 18.20 -2.83 -9.05
C HIS A 107 18.18 -4.34 -8.79
N ASN A 108 17.00 -4.96 -8.78
CA ASN A 108 16.86 -6.40 -8.55
C ASN A 108 17.54 -7.22 -9.66
N HIS A 109 17.48 -6.76 -10.91
CA HIS A 109 18.24 -7.37 -12.01
C HIS A 109 19.75 -7.29 -11.79
N ASP A 110 20.28 -6.08 -11.54
CA ASP A 110 21.72 -5.86 -11.31
C ASP A 110 22.23 -6.69 -10.11
N GLU A 111 21.42 -6.82 -9.04
CA GLU A 111 21.79 -7.61 -7.87
C GLU A 111 21.68 -9.13 -8.10
N ARG A 112 20.69 -9.59 -8.88
CA ARG A 112 20.59 -11.00 -9.30
C ARG A 112 21.82 -11.42 -10.11
N GLU A 113 22.32 -10.56 -10.99
CA GLU A 113 23.56 -10.82 -11.74
C GLU A 113 24.78 -10.95 -10.83
N LYS A 114 24.83 -10.22 -9.71
CA LYS A 114 25.95 -10.26 -8.76
C LYS A 114 25.90 -11.44 -7.80
N MET A 115 24.73 -11.70 -7.21
CA MET A 115 24.56 -12.65 -6.10
C MET A 115 23.99 -14.01 -6.54
N GLY A 116 23.48 -14.11 -7.78
CA GLY A 116 22.85 -15.32 -8.31
C GLY A 116 21.46 -15.63 -7.72
N VAL A 117 20.94 -14.78 -6.84
CA VAL A 117 19.65 -14.95 -6.16
C VAL A 117 18.76 -13.72 -6.36
N ASP A 118 17.44 -13.95 -6.44
CA ASP A 118 16.47 -12.86 -6.52
C ASP A 118 16.31 -12.19 -5.16
N TYR A 119 16.37 -10.86 -5.15
CA TYR A 119 16.09 -10.07 -3.95
C TYR A 119 14.60 -10.16 -3.60
N THR A 120 14.30 -10.46 -2.33
CA THR A 120 12.94 -10.35 -1.79
C THR A 120 12.52 -8.88 -1.72
N THR A 121 11.21 -8.61 -1.68
CA THR A 121 10.68 -7.23 -1.50
C THR A 121 11.27 -6.55 -0.27
N LEU A 122 11.45 -7.30 0.83
CA LEU A 122 12.09 -6.80 2.04
C LEU A 122 13.59 -6.53 1.81
N GLY A 123 14.30 -7.44 1.14
CA GLY A 123 15.71 -7.22 0.79
C GLY A 123 15.91 -5.97 -0.07
N SER A 124 15.04 -5.76 -1.07
CA SER A 124 15.08 -4.56 -1.90
C SER A 124 14.84 -3.33 -1.04
N TYR A 125 13.83 -3.36 -0.16
CA TYR A 125 13.56 -2.25 0.77
C TYR A 125 14.76 -1.94 1.67
N LEU A 126 15.36 -2.93 2.31
CA LEU A 126 16.54 -2.74 3.17
C LEU A 126 17.70 -2.12 2.39
N LYS A 127 18.00 -2.64 1.20
CA LYS A 127 19.07 -2.11 0.35
C LYS A 127 18.81 -0.68 -0.10
N ALA A 128 17.55 -0.34 -0.36
CA ALA A 128 17.08 1.01 -0.70
C ALA A 128 17.22 2.03 0.43
N HIS A 129 17.60 1.60 1.62
CA HIS A 129 17.72 2.45 2.80
C HIS A 129 19.10 2.32 3.46
N GLN A 130 20.02 1.58 2.82
CA GLN A 130 21.42 1.50 3.22
C GLN A 130 22.27 2.50 2.43
N THR A 131 23.37 2.92 3.04
CA THR A 131 24.46 3.66 2.43
C THR A 131 25.35 2.74 1.59
N LYS A 132 26.30 3.31 0.85
CA LYS A 132 27.27 2.53 0.06
C LYS A 132 28.10 1.56 0.91
N ASN A 133 28.30 1.88 2.19
CA ASN A 133 29.09 1.08 3.12
C ASN A 133 28.27 -0.05 3.78
N GLY A 134 26.95 -0.09 3.57
CA GLY A 134 26.05 -1.05 4.20
C GLY A 134 25.39 -0.56 5.48
N ASP A 135 25.79 0.60 6.01
CA ASP A 135 25.18 1.24 7.18
C ASP A 135 23.87 1.97 6.83
N TYR A 136 23.08 2.36 7.84
CA TYR A 136 21.88 3.19 7.65
C TYR A 136 22.20 4.68 7.79
N PRO A 137 21.53 5.56 7.03
CA PRO A 137 21.81 7.00 7.03
C PRO A 137 21.45 7.69 8.36
N ASP A 138 20.51 7.13 9.13
CA ASP A 138 20.08 7.65 10.41
C ASP A 138 19.42 6.54 11.26
N GLU A 139 19.31 6.78 12.57
CA GLU A 139 18.75 5.84 13.54
C GLU A 139 17.27 5.52 13.25
N TYR A 140 16.48 6.49 12.79
CA TYR A 140 15.07 6.26 12.47
C TYR A 140 14.93 5.29 11.29
N THR A 141 15.69 5.51 10.22
CA THR A 141 15.72 4.63 9.04
C THR A 141 16.17 3.22 9.44
N CYS A 142 17.21 3.13 10.27
CA CYS A 142 17.68 1.90 10.89
C CYS A 142 16.54 1.16 11.62
N THR A 143 15.91 1.80 12.62
CA THR A 143 14.80 1.23 13.40
C THR A 143 13.59 0.86 12.54
N MET A 144 13.27 1.64 11.50
CA MET A 144 12.18 1.34 10.58
C MET A 144 12.47 0.13 9.70
N CYS A 145 13.69 0.02 9.18
CA CYS A 145 14.16 -1.15 8.44
C CYS A 145 14.16 -2.41 9.30
N PHE A 146 14.61 -2.30 10.56
CA PHE A 146 14.58 -3.41 11.51
C PHE A 146 13.16 -3.77 11.96
N SER A 147 12.29 -2.81 12.27
CA SER A 147 10.90 -3.11 12.65
C SER A 147 10.10 -3.73 11.50
N LYS A 148 10.30 -3.27 10.26
CA LYS A 148 9.71 -3.90 9.07
C LYS A 148 10.35 -5.24 8.73
N GLY A 149 11.64 -5.40 8.98
CA GLY A 149 12.37 -6.67 8.88
C GLY A 149 11.83 -7.69 9.88
N ILE A 150 11.69 -7.29 11.14
CA ILE A 150 11.06 -8.06 12.22
C ILE A 150 9.58 -8.33 11.92
N MET A 151 8.82 -7.44 11.27
CA MET A 151 7.46 -7.78 10.84
C MET A 151 7.42 -8.79 9.67
N GLY A 152 8.49 -8.89 8.87
CA GLY A 152 8.69 -9.97 7.90
C GLY A 152 9.11 -11.28 8.57
N ASP A 153 10.02 -11.20 9.54
CA ASP A 153 10.61 -12.31 10.30
C ASP A 153 9.85 -12.67 11.59
N MET A 154 8.76 -12.01 11.97
CA MET A 154 7.87 -12.46 13.06
C MET A 154 7.12 -13.76 12.71
N ARG A 155 7.43 -14.36 11.55
CA ARG A 155 7.15 -15.77 11.29
C ARG A 155 8.28 -16.70 11.76
N GLU A 156 9.53 -16.25 11.86
CA GLU A 156 10.69 -17.03 12.31
C GLU A 156 11.75 -16.16 13.02
N ALA A 157 11.93 -16.42 14.32
CA ALA A 157 13.11 -16.11 15.15
C ALA A 157 13.03 -14.92 16.15
N VAL A 158 12.93 -15.37 17.40
CA VAL A 158 13.33 -14.73 18.65
C VAL A 158 14.86 -14.76 18.76
N HIS A 159 15.46 -13.59 18.99
CA HIS A 159 16.75 -13.29 19.65
C HIS A 159 17.55 -12.25 18.87
N TRP A 160 17.68 -11.06 19.44
CA TRP A 160 18.61 -10.04 18.95
C TRP A 160 19.21 -9.23 20.09
N ASP A 161 20.54 -9.25 20.18
CA ASP A 161 21.38 -8.35 20.98
C ASP A 161 21.66 -7.10 20.12
N GLY A 162 21.30 -5.91 20.63
CA GLY A 162 21.14 -4.65 19.88
C GLY A 162 22.34 -4.11 19.05
N PRO A 163 22.15 -3.04 18.25
CA PRO A 163 23.15 -2.56 17.31
C PRO A 163 24.11 -1.59 17.99
N LYS A 164 25.40 -1.72 17.65
CA LYS A 164 26.42 -0.74 17.98
C LYS A 164 26.31 0.45 17.02
N LEU A 165 25.81 1.57 17.53
CA LEU A 165 25.84 2.87 16.86
C LEU A 165 27.28 3.43 16.86
N LEU A 166 27.60 4.29 15.89
CA LEU A 166 28.80 5.14 15.90
C LEU A 166 28.59 6.36 16.82
#